data_AF-Q576Q8-F1
#
_entry.id   AF-Q576Q8-F1
#
_cell.length_a   1.000
_cell.length_b   1.000
_cell.length_c   1.000
_cell.angle_alpha   90.00
_cell.angle_beta   90.00
_cell.angle_gamma   90.00
#
_symmetry.space_group_name_H-M   'P 1'
#
loop_
_entity.id
_entity.type
_entity.pdbx_description
1 polymer ?
#
loop_
_entity_poly.entity_id
_entity_poly.type
_entity_poly.pdbx_seq_one_letter_code
_entity_poly.pdbx_strand_id
1 'polypeptide(L)'
;MLPGDYFMAGLICFLITHCTYIYALCRDARFGAHKGPFVVFTIVALAIIFGLWTSLPAALKIPVIIYAAALGVMAAQATSRALGTPAETPRHYAAWLAAAGGFFFMVSDTLLAYGRFSLHIPLNAFWVLGTYYAAQFLFARSTEDFANEH
;
A
#
# COMPACT_ATOMS: atom_id res chain seq x y z
N MET A 1 -5.91 -5.57 -22.27
CA MET A 1 -4.65 -4.93 -21.87
C MET A 1 -4.27 -3.97 -22.99
N LEU A 2 -3.94 -2.71 -22.68
CA LEU A 2 -3.59 -1.71 -23.70
C LEU A 2 -2.34 -2.16 -24.49
N PRO A 3 -2.24 -1.83 -25.78
CA PRO A 3 -1.10 -2.20 -26.61
C PRO A 3 0.09 -1.30 -26.26
N GLY A 4 1.02 -1.82 -25.46
CA GLY A 4 2.25 -1.12 -25.06
C GLY A 4 2.72 -1.53 -23.66
N ASP A 5 4.03 -1.46 -23.43
CA ASP A 5 4.65 -1.79 -22.13
C ASP A 5 4.51 -0.64 -21.13
N TYR A 6 3.26 -0.22 -20.88
CA TYR A 6 2.91 0.88 -19.95
C TYR A 6 3.09 0.51 -18.47
N PHE A 7 3.62 -0.67 -18.18
CA PHE A 7 3.87 -1.11 -16.81
C PHE A 7 4.77 -0.12 -16.07
N MET A 8 5.85 0.35 -16.71
CA MET A 8 6.76 1.33 -16.09
C MET A 8 6.07 2.65 -15.79
N ALA A 9 5.27 3.17 -16.74
CA ALA A 9 4.51 4.39 -16.54
C ALA A 9 3.50 4.23 -15.40
N GLY A 10 2.79 3.11 -15.36
CA GLY A 10 1.89 2.75 -14.26
C GLY A 10 2.62 2.68 -12.92
N LEU A 11 3.77 2.01 -12.85
CA LEU A 11 4.59 1.89 -11.65
C LEU A 11 5.00 3.27 -11.11
N ILE A 12 5.40 4.20 -11.99
CA ILE A 12 5.75 5.57 -11.62
C ILE A 12 4.51 6.33 -11.10
N CYS A 13 3.38 6.24 -11.79
CA CYS A 13 2.14 6.89 -11.33
C CYS A 13 1.71 6.39 -9.94
N PHE A 14 1.74 5.07 -9.72
CA PHE A 14 1.43 4.50 -8.40
C PHE A 14 2.48 4.86 -7.35
N LEU A 15 3.77 4.95 -7.70
CA LEU A 15 4.81 5.43 -6.79
C LEU A 15 4.51 6.85 -6.31
N ILE A 16 4.09 7.74 -7.21
CA ILE A 16 3.69 9.10 -6.86
C ILE A 16 2.49 9.07 -5.91
N THR A 17 1.48 8.24 -6.19
CA THR A 17 0.33 8.04 -5.30
C THR A 17 0.77 7.63 -3.90
N HIS A 18 1.68 6.65 -3.77
CA HIS A 18 2.17 6.21 -2.47
C HIS A 18 2.93 7.29 -1.71
N CYS A 19 3.77 8.07 -2.41
CA CYS A 19 4.43 9.23 -1.84
C CYS A 19 3.42 10.27 -1.33
N THR A 20 2.34 10.54 -2.09
CA THR A 20 1.29 11.46 -1.64
C THR A 20 0.53 10.95 -0.42
N TYR A 21 0.24 9.65 -0.34
CA TYR A 21 -0.37 9.06 0.85
C TYR A 21 0.56 9.13 2.06
N ILE A 22 1.85 8.80 1.91
CA ILE A 22 2.83 8.95 3.00
C ILE A 22 2.82 10.38 3.52
N TYR A 23 2.89 11.36 2.62
CA TYR A 23 2.85 12.78 2.99
C TYR A 23 1.58 13.12 3.77
N ALA A 24 0.41 12.71 3.28
CA ALA A 24 -0.87 12.95 3.96
C ALA A 24 -0.92 12.28 5.35
N LEU A 25 -0.50 11.02 5.46
CA LEU A 25 -0.46 10.26 6.71
C LEU A 25 0.52 10.83 7.75
N CYS A 26 1.51 11.61 7.31
CA CYS A 26 2.46 12.29 8.19
C CYS A 26 2.00 13.68 8.67
N ARG A 27 0.90 14.23 8.15
CA ARG A 27 0.44 15.57 8.56
C ARG A 27 -0.10 15.60 9.98
N ASP A 28 -0.85 14.56 10.36
CA ASP A 28 -1.50 14.48 11.67
C ASP A 28 -0.86 13.47 12.62
N ALA A 29 0.25 12.85 12.21
CA ALA A 29 0.98 11.87 13.00
C ALA A 29 2.49 11.93 12.71
N ARG A 30 3.31 11.81 13.75
CA ARG A 30 4.76 11.75 13.60
C ARG A 30 5.15 10.51 12.78
N PHE A 31 6.00 10.69 11.77
CA PHE A 31 6.54 9.58 11.00
C PHE A 31 7.24 8.56 11.89
N GLY A 32 6.89 7.27 11.74
CA GLY A 32 7.54 6.20 12.50
C GLY A 32 7.38 6.30 14.01
N ALA A 33 6.30 6.92 14.51
CA ALA A 33 6.02 7.00 15.95
C ALA A 33 6.05 5.61 16.61
N HIS A 34 5.51 4.60 15.92
CA HIS A 34 5.61 3.20 16.29
C HIS A 34 6.49 2.47 15.27
N LYS A 35 7.67 1.98 15.72
CA LYS A 35 8.63 1.29 14.85
C LYS A 35 8.22 -0.14 14.47
N GLY A 36 7.35 -0.78 15.27
CA GLY A 36 6.89 -2.15 15.06
C GLY A 36 6.30 -2.40 13.66
N PRO A 37 5.31 -1.60 13.21
CA PRO A 37 4.78 -1.70 11.85
C PRO A 37 5.85 -1.64 10.76
N PHE A 38 6.82 -0.74 10.87
CA PHE A 38 7.89 -0.60 9.87
C PHE A 38 8.74 -1.86 9.74
N VAL A 39 9.04 -2.54 10.86
CA VAL A 39 9.74 -3.83 10.83
C VAL A 39 8.89 -4.88 10.12
N VAL A 40 7.61 -5.00 10.49
CA VAL A 40 6.69 -5.98 9.90
C VAL A 40 6.56 -5.77 8.39
N PHE A 41 6.23 -4.56 7.94
CA PHE A 41 6.04 -4.27 6.52
C PHE A 41 7.35 -4.35 5.72
N THR A 42 8.51 -4.06 6.33
CA THR A 42 9.81 -4.29 5.69
C THR A 42 10.04 -5.78 5.46
N ILE A 43 9.77 -6.63 6.46
CA ILE A 43 9.91 -8.09 6.32
C ILE A 43 9.00 -8.60 5.21
N VAL A 44 7.75 -8.15 5.17
CA VAL A 44 6.79 -8.57 4.13
C VAL A 44 7.25 -8.09 2.74
N ALA A 45 7.70 -6.84 2.60
CA ALA A 45 8.22 -6.32 1.34
C ALA A 45 9.45 -7.10 0.85
N LEU A 46 10.38 -7.43 1.76
CA LEU A 46 11.54 -8.26 1.43
C LEU A 46 11.15 -9.68 1.02
N ALA A 47 10.16 -10.29 1.68
CA ALA A 47 9.64 -11.60 1.30
C ALA A 47 9.03 -11.59 -0.11
N ILE A 48 8.26 -10.55 -0.45
CA ILE A 48 7.69 -10.35 -1.79
C ILE A 48 8.80 -10.18 -2.84
N ILE A 49 9.78 -9.29 -2.58
CA ILE A 49 10.90 -9.06 -3.51
C ILE A 49 11.70 -10.34 -3.72
N PHE A 50 11.98 -11.07 -2.64
CA PHE A 50 12.72 -12.33 -2.70
C PHE A 50 11.99 -13.37 -3.56
N GLY A 51 10.68 -13.53 -3.36
CA GLY A 51 9.87 -14.47 -4.16
C GLY A 51 9.72 -14.08 -5.63
N LEU A 52 9.97 -12.81 -5.99
CA LEU A 52 9.97 -12.32 -7.37
C LEU A 52 11.37 -12.24 -7.99
N TRP A 53 12.44 -12.47 -7.21
CA TRP A 53 13.81 -12.11 -7.60
C TRP A 53 14.32 -12.81 -8.86
N THR A 54 13.97 -14.08 -9.03
CA THR A 54 14.36 -14.93 -10.17
C THR A 54 13.51 -14.65 -11.40
N SER A 55 12.27 -14.18 -11.23
CA SER A 55 11.33 -13.94 -12.32
C SER A 55 11.36 -12.50 -12.84
N LEU A 56 11.96 -11.57 -12.09
CA LEU A 56 12.06 -10.17 -12.49
C LEU A 56 13.18 -9.93 -13.53
N PRO A 57 12.86 -9.27 -14.67
CA PRO A 57 13.87 -8.76 -15.59
C PRO A 57 14.85 -7.82 -14.88
N ALA A 58 16.14 -7.87 -15.24
CA ALA A 58 17.19 -7.09 -14.58
C ALA A 58 16.88 -5.58 -14.53
N ALA A 59 16.31 -5.03 -15.61
CA ALA A 59 15.93 -3.62 -15.71
C ALA A 59 14.80 -3.21 -14.74
N LEU A 60 13.97 -4.14 -14.28
CA LEU A 60 12.84 -3.87 -13.38
C LEU A 60 13.16 -4.06 -11.90
N LYS A 61 14.30 -4.68 -11.55
CA LYS A 61 14.65 -4.96 -10.15
C LYS A 61 14.72 -3.69 -9.30
N ILE A 62 15.46 -2.68 -9.76
CA ILE A 62 15.59 -1.41 -9.03
C ILE A 62 14.24 -0.68 -8.91
N PRO A 63 13.48 -0.45 -10.00
CA PRO A 63 12.15 0.16 -9.91
C PRO A 63 11.20 -0.57 -8.96
N VAL A 64 11.16 -1.90 -9.00
CA VAL A 64 10.28 -2.70 -8.13
C VAL A 64 10.69 -2.62 -6.67
N ILE A 65 11.99 -2.61 -6.35
CA ILE A 65 12.47 -2.43 -4.97
C ILE A 65 12.06 -1.05 -4.43
N ILE A 66 12.28 0.02 -5.21
CA ILE A 66 11.91 1.39 -4.82
C ILE A 66 10.40 1.46 -4.58
N TYR A 67 9.63 0.89 -5.49
CA TYR A 67 8.18 0.82 -5.38
C TYR A 67 7.70 0.07 -4.13
N ALA A 68 8.19 -1.15 -3.92
CA ALA A 68 7.82 -1.98 -2.78
C ALA A 68 8.22 -1.34 -1.46
N ALA A 69 9.35 -0.62 -1.42
CA ALA A 69 9.75 0.15 -0.26
C ALA A 69 8.77 1.30 0.04
N ALA A 70 8.37 2.08 -0.97
CA ALA A 70 7.39 3.16 -0.80
C ALA A 70 6.03 2.62 -0.35
N LEU A 71 5.55 1.55 -0.98
CA LEU A 71 4.31 0.86 -0.61
C LEU A 71 4.35 0.36 0.84
N GLY A 72 5.46 -0.29 1.23
CA GLY A 72 5.67 -0.78 2.60
C GLY A 72 5.73 0.34 3.64
N VAL A 73 6.41 1.45 3.32
CA VAL A 73 6.46 2.65 4.19
C VAL A 73 5.08 3.26 4.35
N MET A 74 4.29 3.35 3.27
CA MET A 74 2.93 3.87 3.29
C MET A 74 2.02 3.03 4.19
N ALA A 75 2.02 1.71 4.02
CA ALA A 75 1.25 0.80 4.87
C ALA A 75 1.73 0.85 6.34
N ALA A 76 3.05 0.84 6.57
CA ALA A 76 3.62 0.95 7.92
C ALA A 76 3.25 2.26 8.61
N GLN A 77 3.30 3.39 7.89
CA GLN A 77 2.95 4.69 8.43
C GLN A 77 1.45 4.78 8.74
N ALA A 78 0.59 4.21 7.89
CA ALA A 78 -0.84 4.13 8.14
C ALA A 78 -1.15 3.35 9.43
N THR A 79 -0.52 2.18 9.60
CA THR A 79 -0.66 1.37 10.83
C THR A 79 -0.02 2.04 12.04
N SER A 80 1.14 2.68 11.90
CA SER A 80 1.77 3.46 12.97
C SER A 80 0.86 4.59 13.45
N ARG A 81 0.20 5.30 12.53
CA ARG A 81 -0.79 6.33 12.87
C ARG A 81 -1.98 5.73 13.62
N ALA A 82 -2.52 4.60 13.18
CA ALA A 82 -3.63 3.92 13.86
C ALA A 82 -3.28 3.53 15.30
N LEU A 83 -2.11 2.93 15.52
CA LEU A 83 -1.63 2.54 16.85
C LEU A 83 -1.38 3.73 17.78
N GLY A 84 -0.98 4.88 17.23
CA GLY A 84 -0.74 6.10 17.99
C GLY A 84 -1.99 6.95 18.24
N THR A 85 -3.13 6.61 17.63
CA THR A 85 -4.38 7.37 17.78
C THR A 85 -5.20 6.80 18.93
N PRO A 86 -5.46 7.56 20.01
CA PRO A 86 -6.20 7.06 21.17
C PRO A 86 -7.63 6.62 20.81
N ALA A 87 -8.09 5.52 21.42
CA ALA A 87 -9.37 4.88 21.12
C ALA A 87 -10.60 5.79 21.33
N GLU A 88 -10.51 6.72 22.28
CA GLU A 88 -11.60 7.63 22.64
C GLU A 88 -11.75 8.82 21.68
N THR A 89 -10.86 8.95 20.70
CA THR A 89 -10.93 10.05 19.73
C THR A 89 -11.79 9.67 18.52
N PRO A 90 -12.60 10.59 17.96
CA PRO A 90 -13.35 10.34 16.72
C PRO A 90 -12.46 9.93 15.53
N ARG A 91 -11.18 10.29 15.58
CA ARG A 91 -10.17 9.97 14.56
C ARG A 91 -9.64 8.54 14.63
N HIS A 92 -9.93 7.79 15.70
CA HIS A 92 -9.44 6.42 15.87
C HIS A 92 -9.94 5.50 14.76
N TYR A 93 -11.24 5.56 14.47
CA TYR A 93 -11.85 4.77 13.40
C TYR A 93 -11.26 5.11 12.03
N ALA A 94 -11.17 6.40 11.71
CA ALA A 94 -10.51 6.90 10.50
C ALA A 94 -9.06 6.40 10.36
N ALA A 95 -8.29 6.39 11.44
CA ALA A 95 -6.91 5.92 11.42
C ALA A 95 -6.81 4.41 11.11
N TRP A 96 -7.71 3.60 11.66
CA TRP A 96 -7.78 2.17 11.33
C TRP A 96 -8.29 1.89 9.92
N LEU A 97 -9.20 2.70 9.38
CA LEU A 97 -9.59 2.62 7.98
C LEU A 97 -8.39 2.85 7.05
N ALA A 98 -7.57 3.87 7.33
CA ALA A 98 -6.35 4.10 6.57
C ALA A 98 -5.36 2.92 6.66
N ALA A 99 -5.20 2.33 7.85
CA ALA A 99 -4.34 1.16 8.04
C ALA A 99 -4.84 -0.07 7.27
N ALA A 100 -6.15 -0.32 7.27
CA ALA A 100 -6.78 -1.36 6.47
C ALA A 100 -6.62 -1.08 4.97
N GLY A 101 -6.77 0.19 4.55
CA GLY A 101 -6.54 0.62 3.17
C GLY A 101 -5.11 0.32 2.70
N GLY A 102 -4.10 0.68 3.51
CA GLY A 102 -2.69 0.36 3.24
C GLY A 102 -2.43 -1.15 3.11
N PHE A 103 -3.07 -1.97 3.96
CA PHE A 103 -2.99 -3.43 3.85
C PHE A 103 -3.58 -3.94 2.53
N PHE A 104 -4.81 -3.55 2.18
CA PHE A 104 -5.45 -3.97 0.93
C PHE A 104 -4.67 -3.52 -0.31
N PHE A 105 -4.05 -2.35 -0.26
CA PHE A 105 -3.19 -1.87 -1.35
C PHE A 105 -1.97 -2.77 -1.52
N MET A 106 -1.36 -3.19 -0.42
CA MET A 106 -0.23 -4.11 -0.45
C MET A 106 -0.62 -5.49 -0.98
N VAL A 107 -1.82 -5.99 -0.64
CA VAL A 107 -2.35 -7.23 -1.23
C VAL A 107 -2.58 -7.07 -2.74
N SER A 108 -3.23 -5.99 -3.17
CA SER A 108 -3.46 -5.67 -4.59
C SER A 108 -2.17 -5.70 -5.40
N ASP A 109 -1.15 -5.00 -4.92
CA ASP A 109 0.10 -4.85 -5.65
C ASP A 109 0.94 -6.13 -5.63
N THR A 110 0.85 -6.91 -4.56
CA THR A 110 1.45 -8.25 -4.50
C THR A 110 0.82 -9.17 -5.55
N LEU A 111 -0.52 -9.19 -5.64
CA LEU A 111 -1.24 -9.97 -6.65
C LEU A 111 -0.88 -9.52 -8.07
N LEU A 112 -0.80 -8.20 -8.29
CA LEU A 112 -0.42 -7.62 -9.58
C LEU A 112 0.99 -8.03 -9.98
N ALA A 113 1.96 -7.95 -9.05
CA ALA A 113 3.36 -8.29 -9.32
C ALA A 113 3.54 -9.79 -9.57
N TYR A 114 3.02 -10.65 -8.68
CA TYR A 114 3.11 -12.10 -8.86
C TYR A 114 2.38 -12.57 -10.10
N GLY A 115 1.19 -12.06 -10.35
CA GLY A 115 0.42 -12.43 -11.52
C GLY A 115 0.97 -11.90 -12.85
N ARG A 116 1.88 -10.92 -12.81
CA ARG A 116 2.62 -10.44 -14.00
C ARG A 116 3.94 -11.17 -14.22
N PHE A 117 4.68 -11.48 -13.16
CA PHE A 117 6.06 -11.95 -13.29
C PHE A 117 6.29 -13.41 -12.91
N SER A 118 5.45 -14.03 -12.08
CA SER A 118 5.79 -15.33 -11.45
C SER A 118 4.71 -16.40 -11.58
N LEU A 119 3.44 -16.05 -11.41
CA LEU A 119 2.33 -16.99 -11.28
C LEU A 119 1.22 -16.74 -12.30
N HIS A 120 0.58 -17.81 -12.74
CA HIS A 120 -0.68 -17.73 -13.48
C HIS A 120 -1.84 -17.72 -12.48
N ILE A 121 -2.34 -16.53 -12.16
CA ILE A 121 -3.46 -16.37 -11.23
C ILE A 121 -4.78 -16.32 -12.03
N PRO A 122 -5.72 -17.26 -11.83
CA PRO A 122 -7.02 -17.19 -12.49
C PRO A 122 -7.77 -15.95 -12.02
N LEU A 123 -8.42 -15.24 -12.95
CA LEU A 123 -9.13 -13.99 -12.67
C LEU A 123 -8.24 -12.92 -11.98
N ASN A 124 -6.94 -12.88 -12.27
CA ASN A 124 -5.98 -11.95 -11.67
C ASN A 124 -6.50 -10.50 -11.61
N ALA A 125 -7.01 -9.98 -12.74
CA ALA A 125 -7.54 -8.63 -12.80
C ALA A 125 -8.70 -8.37 -11.82
N PHE A 126 -9.55 -9.37 -11.56
CA PHE A 126 -10.63 -9.26 -10.59
C PHE A 126 -10.08 -9.13 -9.16
N TRP A 127 -9.11 -9.96 -8.79
CA TRP A 127 -8.52 -9.91 -7.45
C TRP A 127 -7.72 -8.63 -7.20
N VAL A 128 -6.92 -8.22 -8.19
CA VAL A 128 -6.17 -6.96 -8.13
C VAL A 128 -7.12 -5.77 -8.01
N LEU A 129 -8.09 -5.64 -8.93
CA LEU A 129 -9.01 -4.50 -8.90
C LEU A 129 -9.93 -4.52 -7.67
N GLY A 130 -10.38 -5.69 -7.22
CA GLY A 130 -11.21 -5.81 -6.03
C GLY A 130 -10.49 -5.33 -4.77
N THR A 131 -9.25 -5.76 -4.58
CA THR A 131 -8.43 -5.30 -3.44
C THR A 131 -7.97 -3.86 -3.60
N TYR A 132 -7.69 -3.40 -4.81
CA TYR A 132 -7.39 -1.99 -5.12
C TYR A 132 -8.55 -1.06 -4.78
N TYR A 133 -9.77 -1.37 -5.25
CA TYR A 133 -10.94 -0.52 -4.97
C TYR A 133 -11.33 -0.55 -3.50
N ALA A 134 -11.15 -1.70 -2.81
CA ALA A 134 -11.30 -1.76 -1.37
C ALA A 134 -10.29 -0.84 -0.66
N ALA A 135 -9.02 -0.85 -1.08
CA ALA A 135 -8.00 0.04 -0.54
C ALA A 135 -8.35 1.52 -0.73
N GLN A 136 -8.75 1.90 -1.95
CA GLN A 136 -9.15 3.27 -2.29
C GLN A 136 -10.38 3.73 -1.50
N PHE A 137 -11.39 2.87 -1.38
CA PHE A 137 -12.59 3.15 -0.59
C PHE A 137 -12.24 3.39 0.88
N LEU A 138 -11.39 2.53 1.46
CA LEU A 138 -10.94 2.68 2.85
C LEU A 138 -10.12 3.95 3.07
N PHE A 139 -9.22 4.31 2.13
CA PHE A 139 -8.51 5.59 2.18
C PHE A 139 -9.46 6.78 2.06
N ALA A 140 -10.44 6.74 1.16
CA ALA A 140 -11.43 7.81 1.04
C ALA A 140 -12.22 7.99 2.34
N ARG A 141 -12.80 6.91 2.88
CA ARG A 141 -13.54 6.92 4.15
C ARG A 141 -12.67 7.36 5.34
N SER A 142 -11.36 7.11 5.30
CA SER A 142 -10.43 7.55 6.35
C SER A 142 -10.24 9.07 6.46
N THR A 143 -10.77 9.84 5.49
CA THR A 143 -10.67 11.32 5.47
C THR A 143 -11.94 12.00 5.96
N GLU A 144 -13.00 11.24 6.23
CA GLU A 144 -14.28 11.80 6.69
C GLU A 144 -14.23 12.20 8.16
N ASP A 145 -14.97 13.27 8.47
CA ASP A 145 -15.06 13.82 9.81
C ASP A 145 -16.15 13.11 10.61
N PHE A 146 -15.78 12.00 11.26
CA PHE A 146 -16.67 11.22 12.14
C PHE A 146 -17.05 11.96 13.44
N ALA A 147 -16.58 13.20 13.63
CA ALA A 147 -16.88 14.01 14.80
C ALA A 147 -18.28 14.66 14.75
N ASN A 148 -18.93 14.72 13.58
CA ASN A 148 -20.18 15.46 13.36
C ASN A 148 -21.41 14.57 13.08
N GLU A 149 -21.30 13.24 13.21
CA GLU A 149 -22.37 12.30 12.82
C GLU A 149 -23.21 11.76 13.99
N HIS A 150 -23.22 12.44 15.16
CA HIS A 150 -24.01 12.03 16.33
C HIS A 150 -24.96 13.13 16.82
#